data_AF-A0AAW6JTL5-F1
#
_entry.id   AF-A0AAW6JTL5-F1
#
_cell.length_a   1.000
_cell.length_b   1.000
_cell.length_c   1.000
_cell.angle_alpha   90.00
_cell.angle_beta   90.00
_cell.angle_gamma   90.00
#
_symmetry.space_group_name_H-M   'P 1'
#
loop_
_entity.id
_entity.type
_entity.pdbx_description
1 polymer ?
#
loop_
_entity_poly.entity_id
_entity_poly.type
_entity_poly.pdbx_seq_one_letter_code
_entity_poly.pdbx_strand_id
1 'polypeptide(L)'
;MTYNSEEMQQILEVAFRRKQQGEYTREQIIEIASELGVSSESLQAAEQEWLKNNVEVKKEQMSNNQQRKGFKSHLFTFMAINGFLVILNLVVSPGYFWAIYPMLGWGLGLLLHGIKVYTNNS
;
A
#
# COMPACT_ATOMS: atom_id res chain seq x y z
N MET A 1 -31.51 -34.17 -2.14
CA MET A 1 -30.87 -33.24 -1.17
C MET A 1 -31.02 -31.84 -1.73
N THR A 2 -31.46 -30.87 -0.94
CA THR A 2 -31.61 -29.47 -1.33
C THR A 2 -30.66 -28.65 -0.49
N TYR A 3 -29.90 -27.75 -1.12
CA TYR A 3 -28.95 -26.87 -0.44
C TYR A 3 -29.61 -25.51 -0.22
N ASN A 4 -29.34 -24.89 0.93
CA ASN A 4 -29.80 -23.54 1.19
C ASN A 4 -28.93 -22.50 0.44
N SER A 5 -29.34 -21.24 0.45
CA SER A 5 -28.65 -20.17 -0.28
C SER A 5 -27.22 -19.93 0.21
N GLU A 6 -26.94 -20.17 1.49
CA GLU A 6 -25.62 -19.97 2.10
C GLU A 6 -24.66 -21.10 1.73
N GLU A 7 -25.12 -22.34 1.77
CA GLU A 7 -24.37 -23.53 1.32
C GLU A 7 -24.09 -23.47 -0.19
N MET A 8 -25.07 -23.03 -0.99
CA MET A 8 -24.89 -22.81 -2.43
C MET A 8 -23.76 -21.81 -2.69
N GLN A 9 -23.76 -20.69 -1.99
CA GLN A 9 -22.74 -19.65 -2.14
C GLN A 9 -21.34 -20.17 -1.77
N GLN A 10 -21.22 -20.88 -0.64
CA GLN A 10 -19.93 -21.45 -0.21
C GLN A 10 -19.39 -22.51 -1.17
N ILE A 11 -20.25 -23.39 -1.67
CA ILE A 11 -19.86 -24.42 -2.66
C ILE A 11 -19.40 -23.74 -3.96
N LEU A 12 -20.13 -22.72 -4.41
CA LEU A 12 -19.81 -21.97 -5.62
C LEU A 12 -18.50 -21.18 -5.45
N GLU A 13 -18.28 -20.58 -4.28
CA GLU A 13 -17.03 -19.90 -3.92
C GLU A 13 -15.83 -20.88 -3.94
N VAL A 14 -15.96 -22.06 -3.35
CA VAL A 14 -14.93 -23.11 -3.36
C VAL A 14 -14.66 -23.60 -4.79
N ALA A 15 -15.70 -23.75 -5.61
CA ALA A 15 -15.58 -24.13 -7.01
C ALA A 15 -14.85 -23.05 -7.83
N PHE A 16 -15.18 -21.77 -7.64
CA PHE A 16 -14.50 -20.65 -8.28
C PHE A 16 -13.05 -20.53 -7.85
N ARG A 17 -12.75 -20.68 -6.55
CA ARG A 17 -11.38 -20.63 -6.03
C ARG A 17 -10.49 -21.74 -6.63
N ARG A 18 -11.06 -22.90 -6.95
CA ARG A 18 -10.37 -23.98 -7.70
C ARG A 18 -10.21 -23.68 -9.19
N LYS A 19 -11.13 -22.93 -9.82
CA LYS A 19 -11.08 -22.58 -11.25
C LYS A 19 -10.26 -21.32 -11.56
N GLN A 20 -10.05 -20.44 -10.56
CA GLN A 20 -9.27 -19.19 -10.65
C GLN A 20 -7.75 -19.38 -10.82
N GLN A 21 -7.24 -20.61 -10.90
CA GLN A 21 -5.80 -20.86 -11.05
C GLN A 21 -5.26 -20.76 -12.49
N GLY A 22 -6.09 -20.36 -13.47
CA GLY A 22 -5.66 -20.14 -14.85
C GLY A 22 -5.82 -18.67 -15.27
N GLU A 23 -4.78 -18.12 -15.89
CA GLU A 23 -4.94 -16.90 -16.70
C GLU A 23 -5.91 -17.21 -17.85
N TYR A 24 -6.94 -16.39 -18.02
CA TYR A 24 -7.86 -16.51 -19.16
C TYR A 24 -7.27 -15.75 -20.34
N THR A 25 -7.25 -16.39 -21.52
CA THR A 25 -6.87 -15.67 -22.74
C THR A 25 -7.96 -14.66 -23.11
N ARG A 26 -7.60 -13.65 -23.92
CA ARG A 26 -8.55 -12.62 -24.37
C ARG A 26 -9.75 -13.23 -25.08
N GLU A 27 -9.50 -14.30 -25.83
CA GLU A 27 -10.50 -15.05 -26.60
C GLU A 27 -11.51 -15.73 -25.68
N GLN A 28 -11.06 -16.37 -24.59
CA GLN A 28 -11.96 -17.00 -23.61
C GLN A 28 -12.83 -15.97 -22.89
N ILE A 29 -12.30 -14.79 -22.61
CA ILE A 29 -13.06 -13.70 -21.99
C ILE A 29 -14.16 -13.22 -22.94
N ILE A 30 -13.85 -13.07 -24.24
CA ILE A 30 -14.83 -12.67 -25.26
C ILE A 30 -15.91 -13.75 -25.44
N GLU A 31 -15.52 -15.03 -25.43
CA GLU A 31 -16.45 -16.16 -25.53
C GLU A 31 -17.44 -16.14 -24.37
N ILE A 32 -16.95 -16.08 -23.12
CA ILE A 32 -17.80 -16.01 -21.94
C ILE A 32 -18.68 -14.75 -21.93
N ALA A 33 -18.12 -13.59 -22.31
CA ALA A 33 -18.89 -12.34 -22.40
C ALA A 33 -20.04 -12.48 -23.42
N SER A 34 -19.76 -13.11 -24.57
CA SER A 34 -20.76 -13.33 -25.61
C SER A 34 -21.87 -14.29 -25.17
N GLU A 35 -21.53 -15.35 -24.42
CA GLU A 35 -22.51 -16.27 -23.81
C GLU A 35 -23.43 -15.55 -22.82
N LEU A 36 -22.89 -14.57 -22.09
CA LEU A 36 -23.64 -13.74 -21.14
C LEU A 36 -24.41 -12.59 -21.81
N GLY A 37 -24.36 -12.48 -23.15
CA GLY A 37 -25.03 -11.41 -23.90
C GLY A 37 -24.32 -10.05 -23.82
N VAL A 38 -23.08 -10.01 -23.35
CA VAL A 38 -22.23 -8.81 -23.30
C VAL A 38 -21.56 -8.64 -24.66
N SER A 39 -21.82 -7.51 -25.33
CA SER A 39 -21.21 -7.23 -26.63
C SER A 39 -19.72 -6.95 -26.51
N SER A 40 -18.93 -7.29 -27.52
CA SER A 40 -17.48 -7.04 -27.53
C SER A 40 -17.12 -5.57 -27.30
N GLU A 41 -17.97 -4.64 -27.76
CA GLU A 41 -17.81 -3.20 -27.53
C GLU A 41 -17.98 -2.84 -26.04
N SER A 42 -19.03 -3.36 -25.39
CA SER A 42 -19.25 -3.15 -23.96
C SER A 42 -18.15 -3.78 -23.10
N LEU A 43 -17.65 -4.95 -23.50
CA LEU A 43 -16.50 -5.60 -22.86
C LEU A 43 -15.23 -4.76 -23.01
N GLN A 44 -14.99 -4.19 -24.19
CA GLN A 44 -13.82 -3.34 -24.43
C GLN A 44 -13.89 -2.02 -23.66
N ALA A 45 -15.08 -1.41 -23.55
CA ALA A 45 -15.29 -0.22 -22.72
C ALA A 45 -15.02 -0.53 -21.24
N ALA A 46 -15.51 -1.66 -20.74
CA ALA A 46 -15.24 -2.13 -19.38
C ALA A 46 -13.75 -2.44 -19.14
N GLU A 47 -13.06 -3.05 -20.12
CA GLU A 47 -11.61 -3.29 -20.06
C GLU A 47 -10.83 -1.97 -20.00
N GLN A 48 -11.21 -0.96 -20.79
CA GLN A 48 -10.56 0.35 -20.77
C GLN A 48 -10.79 1.10 -19.46
N GLU A 49 -12.02 1.08 -18.94
CA GLU A 49 -12.34 1.68 -17.65
C GLU A 49 -11.58 0.97 -16.52
N TRP A 50 -11.55 -0.36 -16.55
CA TRP A 50 -10.77 -1.17 -15.61
C TRP A 50 -9.28 -0.82 -15.70
N LEU A 51 -8.69 -0.74 -16.89
CA LEU A 51 -7.28 -0.38 -17.05
C LEU A 51 -6.98 0.99 -16.48
N LYS A 52 -7.84 1.99 -16.74
CA LYS A 52 -7.70 3.35 -16.19
C LYS A 52 -7.72 3.33 -14.66
N ASN A 53 -8.73 2.68 -14.07
CA ASN A 53 -8.89 2.60 -12.62
C ASN A 53 -7.77 1.79 -11.97
N ASN A 54 -7.31 0.70 -12.60
CA ASN A 54 -6.23 -0.13 -12.07
C ASN A 54 -4.88 0.57 -12.13
N VAL A 55 -4.62 1.39 -13.16
CA VAL A 55 -3.41 2.22 -13.23
C VAL A 55 -3.44 3.27 -12.12
N GLU A 56 -4.57 3.94 -11.90
CA GLU A 56 -4.73 4.94 -10.85
C GLU A 56 -4.58 4.33 -9.45
N VAL A 57 -5.32 3.26 -9.16
CA VAL A 57 -5.22 2.51 -7.90
C VAL A 57 -3.80 1.98 -7.68
N LYS A 58 -3.14 1.39 -8.69
CA LYS A 58 -1.74 0.93 -8.57
C LYS A 58 -0.78 2.10 -8.32
N LYS A 59 -0.98 3.25 -8.96
CA LYS A 59 -0.15 4.44 -8.78
C LYS A 59 -0.29 5.00 -7.36
N GLU A 60 -1.50 5.08 -6.84
CA GLU A 60 -1.77 5.48 -5.45
C GLU A 60 -1.13 4.48 -4.47
N GLN A 61 -1.31 3.18 -4.68
CA GLN A 61 -0.71 2.11 -3.87
C GLN A 61 0.83 2.20 -3.86
N MET A 62 1.45 2.42 -5.03
CA MET A 62 2.91 2.60 -5.15
C MET A 62 3.38 3.86 -4.44
N SER A 63 2.69 4.99 -4.62
CA SER A 63 3.01 6.26 -3.96
C SER A 63 2.94 6.13 -2.43
N ASN A 64 1.87 5.55 -1.90
CA ASN A 64 1.68 5.35 -0.46
C ASN A 64 2.77 4.46 0.14
N ASN A 65 3.14 3.38 -0.56
CA ASN A 65 4.21 2.49 -0.11
C ASN A 65 5.59 3.15 -0.17
N GLN A 66 5.86 3.98 -1.19
CA GLN A 66 7.13 4.69 -1.33
C GLN A 66 7.29 5.77 -0.26
N GLN A 67 6.23 6.52 0.04
CA GLN A 67 6.22 7.52 1.12
C GLN A 67 6.49 6.87 2.48
N ARG A 68 5.84 5.73 2.78
CA ARG A 68 6.06 4.96 4.01
C ARG A 68 7.50 4.45 4.13
N LYS A 69 8.09 3.95 3.04
CA LYS A 69 9.49 3.47 3.02
C LYS A 69 10.49 4.62 3.21
N GLY A 70 10.29 5.74 2.52
CA GLY A 70 11.13 6.93 2.66
C GLY A 70 11.13 7.46 4.09
N PHE A 71 9.94 7.57 4.70
CA PHE A 71 9.80 8.03 6.08
C PHE A 71 10.52 7.12 7.09
N LYS A 72 10.40 5.80 6.96
CA LYS A 72 11.11 4.83 7.83
C LYS A 72 12.63 4.99 7.74
N SER A 73 13.17 5.22 6.54
CA SER A 73 14.61 5.46 6.34
C SER A 73 15.06 6.75 7.04
N HIS A 74 14.31 7.85 6.87
CA HIS A 74 14.61 9.11 7.55
C HIS A 74 14.53 9.00 9.08
N LEU A 75 13.53 8.29 9.60
CA LEU A 75 13.37 8.06 11.04
C LEU A 75 14.52 7.23 11.61
N PHE A 76 14.94 6.17 10.91
CA PHE A 76 16.07 5.34 11.34
C PHE A 76 17.38 6.15 11.39
N THR A 77 17.68 6.90 10.34
CA THR A 77 18.85 7.79 10.30
C THR A 77 18.80 8.84 11.42
N PHE A 78 17.63 9.43 11.67
CA PHE A 78 17.44 10.36 12.77
C PHE A 78 17.73 9.71 14.14
N MET A 79 17.20 8.52 14.40
CA MET A 79 17.46 7.79 15.64
C MET A 79 18.93 7.40 15.80
N ALA A 80 19.58 6.94 14.73
CA ALA A 80 20.98 6.54 14.76
C ALA A 80 21.90 7.72 15.07
N ILE A 81 21.72 8.86 14.39
CA ILE A 81 22.54 10.06 14.58
C ILE A 81 22.31 10.65 15.97
N ASN A 82 21.05 10.80 16.41
CA ASN A 82 20.76 11.36 17.73
C ASN A 82 21.19 10.42 18.87
N GLY A 83 21.03 9.10 18.70
CA GLY A 83 21.54 8.11 19.65
C GLY A 83 23.06 8.19 19.78
N PHE A 84 23.78 8.30 18.66
CA PHE A 84 25.22 8.50 18.66
C PHE A 84 25.63 9.82 19.35
N LEU A 85 24.96 10.93 19.05
CA LEU A 85 25.20 12.24 19.68
C LEU A 85 24.98 12.20 21.20
N VAL A 86 23.93 11.51 21.66
CA VAL A 86 23.67 11.34 23.11
C VAL A 86 24.78 10.53 23.77
N ILE A 87 25.19 9.41 23.17
CA ILE A 87 26.30 8.60 23.69
C ILE A 87 27.58 9.44 23.72
N LEU A 88 27.88 10.18 22.66
CA LEU A 88 29.07 11.02 22.56
C LEU A 88 29.04 12.15 23.59
N ASN A 89 27.88 12.75 23.85
CA ASN A 89 27.72 13.72 24.92
C ASN A 89 28.05 13.13 26.30
N LEU A 90 27.54 11.93 26.59
CA LEU A 90 27.79 11.26 27.87
C LEU A 90 29.26 10.88 28.07
N VAL A 91 29.97 10.57 26.98
CA VAL A 91 31.40 10.23 27.01
C VAL A 91 32.29 11.47 27.08
N VAL A 92 32.01 12.50 26.27
CA VAL A 92 32.90 13.67 26.12
C VAL A 92 32.62 14.74 27.15
N SER A 93 31.34 15.04 27.43
CA SER A 93 30.93 16.13 28.31
C SER A 93 29.67 15.76 29.10
N PRO A 94 29.75 14.83 30.07
CA PRO A 94 28.58 14.40 30.85
C PRO A 94 27.93 15.53 31.65
N GLY A 95 28.67 16.58 32.00
CA GLY A 95 28.17 17.76 32.73
C GLY A 95 27.47 18.81 31.87
N TYR A 96 27.51 18.70 30.54
CA TYR A 96 26.88 19.66 29.63
C TYR A 96 26.21 18.96 28.45
N PHE A 97 24.87 19.01 28.41
CA PHE A 97 24.06 18.25 27.44
C PHE A 97 23.86 19.00 26.12
N TRP A 98 24.96 19.22 25.38
CA TRP A 98 24.96 19.92 24.09
C TRP A 98 24.25 19.15 22.97
N ALA A 99 24.07 17.83 23.09
CA ALA A 99 23.34 17.02 22.11
C ALA A 99 21.86 17.45 21.95
N ILE A 100 21.31 18.25 22.85
CA ILE A 100 19.93 18.76 22.76
C ILE A 100 19.72 19.75 21.60
N TYR A 101 20.72 20.54 21.24
CA TYR A 101 20.63 21.53 20.17
C TYR A 101 20.42 20.89 18.79
N PRO A 102 21.22 19.90 18.34
CA PRO A 102 20.95 19.18 17.10
C PRO A 102 19.66 18.34 17.17
N MET A 103 19.33 17.77 18.33
CA MET A 103 18.07 17.05 18.54
C MET A 103 16.85 17.93 18.29
N LEU A 104 16.82 19.14 18.86
CA LEU A 104 15.69 20.07 18.69
C LEU A 104 15.65 20.68 17.29
N GLY A 105 16.80 21.02 16.71
CA GLY A 105 16.87 21.59 15.37
C GLY A 105 16.33 20.65 14.29
N TRP A 106 16.74 19.38 14.31
CA TRP A 106 16.29 18.40 13.31
C TRP A 106 15.02 17.66 13.72
N GLY A 107 14.77 17.47 15.02
CA GLY A 107 13.61 16.77 15.55
C GLY A 107 12.29 17.49 15.25
N LEU A 108 12.28 18.83 15.26
CA LEU A 108 11.09 19.60 14.92
C LEU A 108 10.66 19.38 13.46
N GLY A 109 11.61 19.37 12.53
CA GLY A 109 11.33 19.10 11.11
C GLY A 109 10.81 17.68 10.87
N LEU A 110 11.34 16.70 11.60
CA LEU A 110 10.89 15.31 11.52
C LEU A 110 9.47 15.12 12.09
N LEU A 111 9.15 15.79 13.19
CA LEU A 111 7.82 15.79 13.79
C LEU A 111 6.77 16.36 12.84
N LEU A 112 7.04 17.51 12.22
CA LEU A 112 6.13 18.13 11.23
C LEU A 112 5.92 17.23 10.00
N HIS A 113 6.98 16.57 9.51
CA HIS A 113 6.87 15.62 8.41
C HIS A 113 6.06 14.37 8.80
N GLY A 114 6.28 13.83 10.00
CA GLY A 114 5.53 12.69 10.52
C GLY A 114 4.04 12.97 10.67
N ILE A 115 3.68 14.14 11.21
CA ILE A 115 2.28 14.59 11.30
C ILE A 115 1.65 14.66 9.91
N LYS A 116 2.34 15.22 8.91
CA LYS A 116 1.83 15.31 7.53
C LYS A 116 1.57 13.94 6.90
N VAL A 117 2.51 12.99 7.06
CA VAL A 117 2.38 11.63 6.49
C VAL A 117 1.24 10.85 7.14
N TYR A 118 1.04 10.98 8.46
CA TYR A 118 -0.01 10.25 9.18
C TYR A 118 -1.39 10.92 9.09
N THR A 119 -1.47 12.25 9.10
CA THR A 119 -2.74 12.99 9.06
C THR A 119 -3.36 12.98 7.67
N ASN A 120 -2.56 12.93 6.59
CA ASN A 120 -3.06 12.82 5.22
C ASN A 120 -3.58 11.41 4.86
N ASN A 121 -3.63 10.50 5.83
CA ASN A 121 -4.06 9.11 5.66
C ASN A 121 -5.20 8.75 6.64
N SER A 122 -5.97 9.74 7.11
CA SER A 122 -7.19 9.60 7.92
C SER A 122 -8.40 10.23 7.24
#